data_AF-A0A839YG03-F1
#
_entry.id   AF-A0A839YG03-F1
#
_cell.length_a   1.000
_cell.length_b   1.000
_cell.length_c   1.000
_cell.angle_alpha   90.00
_cell.angle_beta   90.00
_cell.angle_gamma   90.00
#
_symmetry.space_group_name_H-M   'P 1'
#
loop_
_entity.id
_entity.type
_entity.pdbx_description
1 polymer ?
#
loop_
_entity_poly.entity_id
_entity_poly.type
_entity_poly.pdbx_seq_one_letter_code
_entity_poly.pdbx_strand_id
1 'polypeptide(L)'
;MRDAAPVLGAAALAHGLWFTGLVLNPLVVLQHAGPWLALSYAVIGAILWATPRIVPGTGRVRDGALMGVIVVAAFTLLRQASHAPMPLWTGTDAGEQIARSILALVLAGAFLGIGIRRQARDWRLASLALMLIAVAKVFLFDAAGLDGLARIASFAALGFSLIGVGWLYSRYLPDASR
;
A
#
# COMPACT_ATOMS: atom_id res chain seq x y z
N MET A 1 9.04 -29.90 21.96
CA MET A 1 8.84 -28.47 22.31
C MET A 1 9.32 -27.48 21.24
N ARG A 2 10.31 -27.82 20.39
CA ARG A 2 10.82 -26.90 19.34
C ARG A 2 9.81 -26.55 18.24
N ASP A 3 8.80 -27.39 18.00
CA ASP A 3 7.82 -27.19 16.91
C ASP A 3 6.59 -26.37 17.31
N ALA A 4 6.38 -26.08 18.60
CA ALA A 4 5.23 -25.30 19.07
C ALA A 4 5.40 -23.79 18.84
N ALA A 5 6.64 -23.29 18.91
CA ALA A 5 6.97 -21.88 18.73
C ALA A 5 6.56 -21.29 17.36
N PRO A 6 6.84 -21.94 16.21
CA PRO A 6 6.40 -21.42 14.91
C PRO A 6 4.88 -21.45 14.74
N VAL A 7 4.19 -22.45 15.30
CA VAL A 7 2.72 -22.56 15.24
C VAL A 7 2.06 -21.44 16.03
N LEU A 8 2.58 -21.14 17.23
CA LEU A 8 2.10 -20.03 18.04
C LEU A 8 2.38 -18.67 17.38
N GLY A 9 3.54 -18.50 16.74
CA GLY A 9 3.87 -17.29 15.97
C GLY A 9 2.97 -17.08 14.76
N ALA A 10 2.66 -18.15 14.01
CA ALA A 10 1.73 -18.12 12.89
C ALA A 10 0.29 -17.83 13.36
N ALA A 11 -0.13 -18.43 14.47
CA ALA A 11 -1.44 -18.16 15.07
C ALA A 11 -1.54 -16.71 15.57
N ALA A 12 -0.49 -16.16 16.16
CA ALA A 12 -0.44 -14.76 16.60
C ALA A 12 -0.48 -13.78 15.42
N LEU A 13 0.24 -14.08 14.33
CA LEU A 13 0.16 -13.31 13.08
C LEU A 13 -1.22 -13.38 12.44
N ALA A 14 -1.80 -14.57 12.34
CA ALA A 14 -3.14 -14.77 11.79
C ALA A 14 -4.18 -14.04 12.64
N HIS A 15 -4.07 -14.12 13.97
CA HIS A 15 -4.97 -13.43 14.89
C HIS A 15 -4.83 -11.90 14.79
N GLY A 16 -3.60 -11.37 14.74
CA GLY A 16 -3.35 -9.94 14.59
C GLY A 16 -3.81 -9.39 13.23
N LEU A 17 -3.56 -10.12 12.13
CA LEU A 17 -4.06 -9.75 10.81
C LEU A 17 -5.59 -9.81 10.73
N TRP A 18 -6.20 -10.83 11.35
CA TRP A 18 -7.65 -11.00 11.37
C TRP A 18 -8.34 -9.92 12.21
N PHE A 19 -7.93 -9.75 13.47
CA PHE A 19 -8.57 -8.80 14.36
C PHE A 19 -8.16 -7.36 14.02
N THR A 20 -6.88 -7.03 13.94
CA THR A 20 -6.45 -5.64 13.72
C THR A 20 -6.61 -5.21 12.26
N GLY A 21 -6.41 -6.13 11.31
CA GLY A 21 -6.48 -5.84 9.88
C GLY A 21 -7.90 -5.89 9.30
N LEU A 22 -8.78 -6.77 9.78
CA LEU A 22 -10.12 -6.97 9.20
C LEU A 22 -11.27 -6.64 10.16
N VAL A 23 -11.33 -7.28 11.33
CA VAL A 23 -12.53 -7.24 12.20
C VAL A 23 -12.64 -5.95 13.01
N LEU A 24 -11.56 -5.55 13.68
CA LEU A 24 -11.42 -4.34 14.48
C LEU A 24 -10.54 -3.34 13.72
N ASN A 25 -10.69 -3.24 12.41
CA ASN A 25 -9.95 -2.22 11.68
C ASN A 25 -10.58 -0.84 11.95
N PRO A 26 -9.82 0.19 12.38
CA PRO A 26 -10.35 1.54 12.62
C PRO A 26 -10.94 2.21 11.38
N LEU A 27 -10.70 1.64 10.20
CA LEU A 27 -11.37 2.02 8.96
C LEU A 27 -12.86 1.64 8.96
N VAL A 28 -13.22 0.53 9.61
CA VAL A 28 -14.58 -0.03 9.57
C VAL A 28 -15.30 0.15 10.91
N VAL A 29 -14.57 0.12 12.03
CA VAL A 29 -15.12 0.18 13.39
C VAL A 29 -14.66 1.46 14.08
N LEU A 30 -15.61 2.19 14.67
CA LEU A 30 -15.37 3.31 15.58
C LEU A 30 -14.50 2.86 16.75
N GLN A 31 -13.23 3.28 16.77
CA GLN A 31 -12.33 2.94 17.86
C GLN A 31 -11.25 4.01 18.07
N HIS A 32 -11.12 4.47 19.31
CA HIS A 32 -9.99 5.30 19.73
C HIS A 32 -8.82 4.41 20.13
N ALA A 33 -8.17 3.76 19.16
CA ALA A 33 -7.03 2.90 19.47
C ALA A 33 -5.77 3.67 19.90
N GLY A 34 -5.68 4.96 19.54
CA GLY A 34 -4.57 5.83 19.94
C GLY A 34 -3.20 5.30 19.46
N PRO A 35 -2.08 5.66 20.14
CA PRO A 35 -0.73 5.26 19.73
C PRO A 35 -0.52 3.73 19.77
N TRP A 36 -1.40 2.99 20.45
CA TRP A 36 -1.33 1.54 20.54
C TRP A 36 -1.53 0.84 19.19
N LEU A 37 -2.25 1.49 18.26
CA LEU A 37 -2.44 0.96 16.92
C LEU A 37 -1.11 0.90 16.15
N ALA A 38 -0.29 1.96 16.22
CA ALA A 38 1.02 2.01 15.59
C ALA A 38 1.95 0.93 16.17
N LEU A 39 1.90 0.73 17.49
CA LEU A 39 2.66 -0.32 18.16
C LEU A 39 2.23 -1.72 17.68
N SER A 40 0.93 -1.97 17.52
CA SER A 40 0.42 -3.27 17.05
C SER A 40 0.90 -3.61 15.65
N TYR A 41 0.89 -2.66 14.72
CA TYR A 41 1.41 -2.85 13.37
C TYR A 41 2.94 -3.01 13.35
N ALA A 42 3.65 -2.28 14.23
CA ALA A 42 5.09 -2.44 14.40
C ALA A 42 5.46 -3.84 14.90
N VAL A 43 4.69 -4.38 15.86
CA VAL A 43 4.88 -5.76 16.36
C VAL A 43 4.60 -6.78 15.26
N ILE A 44 3.51 -6.64 14.50
CA ILE A 44 3.20 -7.53 13.37
C ILE A 44 4.34 -7.48 12.33
N GLY A 45 4.82 -6.28 11.99
CA GLY A 45 5.95 -6.09 11.08
C GLY A 45 7.25 -6.72 11.58
N ALA A 46 7.54 -6.60 12.88
CA ALA A 46 8.72 -7.20 13.51
C ALA A 46 8.66 -8.74 13.49
N ILE A 47 7.50 -9.33 13.75
CA ILE A 47 7.30 -10.78 13.70
C ILE A 47 7.46 -11.29 12.26
N LEU A 48 6.87 -10.60 11.27
CA LEU A 48 7.07 -10.94 9.84
C LEU A 48 8.54 -10.83 9.43
N TRP A 49 9.26 -9.81 9.89
CA TRP A 49 10.68 -9.65 9.62
C TRP A 49 11.55 -10.75 10.28
N ALA A 50 11.13 -11.27 11.43
CA ALA A 50 11.81 -12.36 12.13
C ALA A 50 11.49 -13.76 11.59
N THR A 51 10.32 -13.94 10.95
CA THR A 51 9.86 -15.22 10.34
C THR A 51 10.90 -15.96 9.49
N PRO A 52 11.67 -15.33 8.58
CA PRO A 52 12.67 -16.02 7.76
C PRO A 52 13.85 -16.61 8.57
N ARG A 53 14.06 -16.17 9.82
CA ARG A 53 15.05 -16.78 10.74
C ARG A 53 14.57 -18.11 11.31
N ILE A 54 13.26 -18.37 11.24
CA ILE A 54 12.59 -19.53 11.85
C ILE A 54 12.14 -20.51 10.77
N VAL A 55 11.61 -20.00 9.65
CA VAL A 55 11.13 -20.82 8.52
C VAL A 55 11.82 -20.37 7.22
N PRO A 56 12.94 -21.00 6.82
CA PRO A 56 13.62 -20.69 5.58
C PRO A 56 12.72 -21.00 4.37
N GLY A 57 12.79 -20.17 3.32
CA GLY A 57 11.97 -20.31 2.09
C GLY A 57 10.71 -19.43 2.04
N THR A 58 10.36 -18.70 3.10
CA THR A 58 9.14 -17.87 3.18
C THR A 58 9.31 -16.43 2.64
N GLY A 59 10.45 -16.10 2.03
CA GLY A 59 10.83 -14.71 1.70
C GLY A 59 9.82 -13.94 0.83
N ARG A 60 9.24 -14.58 -0.19
CA ARG A 60 8.27 -13.94 -1.10
C ARG A 60 6.92 -13.68 -0.42
N VAL A 61 6.41 -14.65 0.35
CA VAL A 61 5.15 -14.52 1.11
C VAL A 61 5.31 -13.48 2.23
N ARG A 62 6.46 -13.49 2.92
CA ARG A 62 6.84 -12.49 3.92
C ARG A 62 6.81 -11.07 3.33
N ASP A 63 7.43 -10.87 2.17
CA ASP A 63 7.51 -9.54 1.57
C ASP A 63 6.14 -9.01 1.14
N GLY A 64 5.29 -9.87 0.59
CA GLY A 64 3.90 -9.51 0.30
C GLY A 64 3.09 -9.17 1.56
N ALA A 65 3.24 -9.96 2.62
CA ALA A 65 2.58 -9.70 3.91
C ALA A 65 3.06 -8.38 4.54
N LEU A 66 4.37 -8.10 4.50
CA LEU A 66 4.93 -6.84 4.99
C LEU A 66 4.40 -5.64 4.22
N MET A 67 4.34 -5.73 2.88
CA MET A 67 3.75 -4.66 2.06
C MET A 67 2.29 -4.40 2.43
N GLY A 68 1.49 -5.48 2.55
CA GLY A 68 0.09 -5.39 2.93
C GLY A 68 -0.09 -4.73 4.29
N VAL A 69 0.68 -5.16 5.29
CA VAL A 69 0.66 -4.57 6.64
C VAL A 69 1.06 -3.11 6.62
N ILE A 70 2.10 -2.73 5.88
CA ILE A 70 2.54 -1.33 5.79
C ILE A 70 1.44 -0.46 5.15
N VAL A 71 0.80 -0.94 4.07
CA VAL A 71 -0.29 -0.21 3.42
C VAL A 71 -1.46 -0.03 4.39
N VAL A 72 -1.95 -1.11 5.00
CA VAL A 72 -3.08 -1.04 5.94
C VAL A 72 -2.75 -0.15 7.14
N ALA A 73 -1.55 -0.28 7.71
CA ALA A 73 -1.08 0.56 8.80
C ALA A 73 -1.04 2.04 8.42
N ALA A 74 -0.49 2.38 7.26
CA ALA A 74 -0.38 3.76 6.83
C ALA A 74 -1.76 4.41 6.64
N PHE A 75 -2.70 3.72 5.98
CA PHE A 75 -4.05 4.24 5.76
C PHE A 75 -4.87 4.35 7.06
N THR A 76 -4.72 3.38 7.98
CA THR A 76 -5.38 3.43 9.29
C THR A 76 -4.84 4.55 10.18
N LEU A 77 -3.53 4.75 10.20
CA LEU A 77 -2.90 5.84 10.95
C LEU A 77 -3.25 7.20 10.38
N LEU A 78 -3.29 7.35 9.06
CA LEU A 78 -3.76 8.57 8.42
C LEU A 78 -5.21 8.89 8.83
N ARG A 79 -6.10 7.89 8.81
CA ARG A 79 -7.50 8.06 9.24
C ARG A 79 -7.60 8.54 10.69
N GLN A 80 -6.78 7.99 11.58
CA GLN A 80 -6.76 8.44 12.99
C GLN A 80 -6.14 9.83 13.18
N ALA A 81 -5.16 10.19 12.37
CA ALA A 81 -4.53 11.51 12.44
C ALA A 81 -5.42 12.62 11.88
N SER A 82 -6.21 12.33 10.84
CA SER A 82 -7.06 13.31 10.18
C SER A 82 -8.39 13.57 10.90
N HIS A 83 -8.93 12.62 11.67
CA HIS A 83 -10.23 12.77 12.36
C HIS A 83 -10.28 11.99 13.68
N ALA A 84 -11.17 12.41 14.59
CA ALA A 84 -11.72 11.53 15.63
C ALA A 84 -12.31 10.28 14.94
N PRO A 85 -12.21 9.08 15.54
CA PRO A 85 -12.30 7.80 14.84
C PRO A 85 -13.72 7.54 14.34
N MET A 86 -14.04 8.07 13.17
CA MET A 86 -15.31 7.85 12.51
C MET A 86 -15.15 6.79 11.41
N PRO A 87 -16.12 5.87 11.26
CA PRO A 87 -16.05 4.77 10.29
C PRO A 87 -15.98 5.31 8.86
N LEU A 88 -15.47 4.53 7.90
CA LEU A 88 -15.36 4.98 6.49
C LEU A 88 -16.68 5.48 5.87
N TRP A 89 -17.81 5.04 6.41
CA TRP A 89 -19.16 5.29 5.93
C TRP A 89 -19.66 6.70 6.26
N THR A 90 -19.01 7.44 7.16
CA THR A 90 -19.42 8.80 7.54
C THR A 90 -18.98 9.88 6.55
N GLY A 91 -18.48 9.47 5.37
CA GLY A 91 -17.87 10.39 4.43
C GLY A 91 -16.45 10.80 4.85
N THR A 92 -15.71 11.35 3.90
CA THR A 92 -14.35 11.85 4.07
C THR A 92 -14.30 13.29 3.62
N ASP A 93 -13.78 14.16 4.47
CA ASP A 93 -13.50 15.54 4.08
C ASP A 93 -12.50 15.61 2.91
N ALA A 94 -12.54 16.69 2.14
CA ALA A 94 -11.67 16.91 0.99
C ALA A 94 -10.18 16.83 1.36
N GLY A 95 -9.80 17.33 2.54
CA GLY A 95 -8.42 17.26 3.02
C GLY A 95 -7.94 15.82 3.23
N GLU A 96 -8.80 14.95 3.76
CA GLU A 96 -8.46 13.55 3.97
C GLU A 96 -8.36 12.78 2.64
N GLN A 97 -9.21 13.09 1.67
CA GLN A 97 -9.15 12.47 0.33
C GLN A 97 -7.82 12.75 -0.37
N ILE A 98 -7.37 14.00 -0.33
CA ILE A 98 -6.07 14.42 -0.86
C ILE A 98 -4.94 13.72 -0.11
N ALA A 99 -4.98 13.70 1.23
CA ALA A 99 -3.95 13.06 2.04
C ALA A 99 -3.82 11.56 1.76
N ARG A 100 -4.94 10.85 1.52
CA ARG A 100 -4.95 9.44 1.12
C ARG A 100 -4.28 9.23 -0.24
N SER A 101 -4.51 10.13 -1.20
CA SER A 101 -3.87 10.08 -2.52
C SER A 101 -2.36 10.34 -2.43
N ILE A 102 -1.94 11.37 -1.68
CA ILE A 102 -0.52 11.66 -1.44
C ILE A 102 0.16 10.48 -0.73
N LEU A 103 -0.47 9.91 0.29
CA LEU A 103 0.06 8.78 1.03
C LEU A 103 0.30 7.57 0.12
N ALA A 104 -0.65 7.27 -0.78
CA ALA A 104 -0.51 6.18 -1.74
C ALA A 104 0.70 6.36 -2.66
N LEU A 105 0.91 7.58 -3.17
CA LEU A 105 2.06 7.92 -4.02
C LEU A 105 3.38 7.83 -3.25
N VAL A 106 3.41 8.32 -2.01
CA VAL A 106 4.59 8.22 -1.13
C VAL A 106 4.94 6.76 -0.84
N LEU A 107 3.94 5.93 -0.52
CA LEU A 107 4.14 4.49 -0.31
C LEU A 107 4.66 3.80 -1.56
N ALA A 108 4.09 4.10 -2.74
CA ALA A 108 4.56 3.55 -4.00
C ALA A 108 6.03 3.94 -4.27
N GLY A 109 6.39 5.21 -4.05
CA GLY A 109 7.77 5.68 -4.15
C GLY A 109 8.72 5.00 -3.15
N ALA A 110 8.30 4.84 -1.90
CA ALA A 110 9.07 4.16 -0.87
C ALA A 110 9.31 2.69 -1.21
N PHE A 111 8.29 1.97 -1.66
CA PHE A 111 8.40 0.57 -2.08
C PHE A 111 9.30 0.43 -3.31
N LEU A 112 9.22 1.36 -4.26
CA LEU A 112 10.12 1.38 -5.41
C LEU A 112 11.57 1.62 -4.98
N GLY A 113 11.82 2.59 -4.10
CA GLY A 113 13.15 2.87 -3.56
C GLY A 113 13.74 1.67 -2.83
N ILE A 114 12.95 1.00 -1.99
CA ILE A 114 13.36 -0.24 -1.31
C ILE A 114 13.62 -1.36 -2.33
N GLY A 115 12.76 -1.51 -3.33
CA GLY A 115 12.90 -2.52 -4.38
C GLY A 115 14.15 -2.34 -5.24
N ILE A 116 14.52 -1.10 -5.56
CA ILE A 116 15.77 -0.77 -6.27
C ILE A 116 16.98 -1.08 -5.39
N ARG A 117 16.98 -0.62 -4.12
CA ARG A 117 18.11 -0.84 -3.19
C ARG A 117 18.33 -2.32 -2.88
N ARG A 118 17.26 -3.11 -2.79
CA ARG A 118 17.32 -4.55 -2.50
C ARG A 118 17.41 -5.43 -3.76
N GLN A 119 17.42 -4.85 -4.96
CA GLN A 119 17.33 -5.59 -6.24
C GLN A 119 16.17 -6.60 -6.27
N ALA A 120 15.08 -6.31 -5.54
CA ALA A 120 13.97 -7.22 -5.36
C ALA A 120 12.89 -6.95 -6.41
N ARG A 121 12.73 -7.88 -7.37
CA ARG A 121 11.76 -7.78 -8.46
C ARG A 121 10.32 -7.63 -7.95
N ASP A 122 9.98 -8.37 -6.90
CA ASP A 122 8.63 -8.37 -6.33
C ASP A 122 8.25 -7.00 -5.74
N TRP A 123 9.18 -6.32 -5.07
CA TRP A 123 8.98 -4.95 -4.55
C TRP A 123 8.79 -3.91 -5.66
N ARG A 124 9.51 -4.06 -6.77
CA ARG A 124 9.37 -3.18 -7.94
C ARG A 124 8.04 -3.39 -8.66
N LEU A 125 7.58 -4.63 -8.80
CA LEU A 125 6.30 -4.92 -9.42
C LEU A 125 5.14 -4.45 -8.56
N ALA A 126 5.20 -4.70 -7.24
CA ALA A 126 4.20 -4.22 -6.30
C ALA A 126 4.15 -2.68 -6.25
N SER A 127 5.31 -2.01 -6.25
CA SER A 127 5.35 -0.55 -6.26
C SER A 127 4.83 0.04 -7.57
N LEU A 128 5.12 -0.57 -8.72
CA LEU A 128 4.61 -0.15 -10.02
C LEU A 128 3.08 -0.27 -10.06
N ALA A 129 2.54 -1.40 -9.59
CA ALA A 129 1.10 -1.62 -9.50
C ALA A 129 0.44 -0.60 -8.57
N LEU A 130 1.02 -0.36 -7.39
CA LEU A 130 0.51 0.62 -6.43
C LEU A 130 0.54 2.05 -7.01
N MET A 131 1.63 2.42 -7.70
CA MET A 131 1.76 3.71 -8.37
C MET A 131 0.69 3.89 -9.44
N LEU A 132 0.50 2.89 -10.31
CA LEU A 132 -0.52 2.93 -11.37
C LEU A 132 -1.92 3.09 -10.79
N ILE A 133 -2.26 2.35 -9.73
CA ILE A 133 -3.56 2.46 -9.05
C ILE A 133 -3.72 3.85 -8.44
N ALA A 134 -2.70 4.37 -7.75
CA ALA A 134 -2.75 5.69 -7.12
C ALA A 134 -2.94 6.80 -8.16
N VAL A 135 -2.15 6.78 -9.24
CA VAL A 135 -2.26 7.73 -10.36
C VAL A 135 -3.64 7.62 -11.01
N ALA A 136 -4.07 6.41 -11.39
CA ALA A 136 -5.38 6.20 -11.98
C ALA A 136 -6.50 6.72 -11.07
N LYS A 137 -6.43 6.46 -9.76
CA LYS A 137 -7.39 6.98 -8.79
C LYS A 137 -7.44 8.51 -8.81
N VAL A 138 -6.28 9.18 -8.72
CA VAL A 138 -6.22 10.65 -8.72
C VAL A 138 -6.85 11.21 -10.00
N PHE A 139 -6.51 10.64 -11.15
CA PHE A 139 -7.09 11.11 -12.41
C PHE A 139 -8.58 10.77 -12.57
N LEU A 140 -9.05 9.61 -12.13
CA LEU A 140 -10.45 9.20 -12.32
C LEU A 140 -11.38 9.85 -11.29
N PHE A 141 -10.96 9.97 -10.04
CA PHE A 141 -11.81 10.44 -8.94
C PHE A 141 -11.55 11.91 -8.60
N ASP A 142 -10.29 12.36 -8.54
CA ASP A 142 -9.99 13.76 -8.18
C ASP A 142 -10.22 14.70 -9.38
N ALA A 143 -10.01 14.25 -10.62
CA ALA A 143 -10.37 15.04 -11.82
C ALA A 143 -11.87 14.99 -12.18
N ALA A 144 -12.65 14.08 -11.59
CA ALA A 144 -14.10 14.04 -11.79
C ALA A 144 -14.83 15.19 -11.09
N GLY A 145 -14.19 15.82 -10.09
CA GLY A 145 -14.69 17.05 -9.46
C GLY A 145 -14.43 18.33 -10.28
N LEU A 146 -13.73 18.22 -11.41
CA LEU A 146 -13.52 19.31 -12.35
C LEU A 146 -14.58 19.28 -13.45
N ASP A 147 -15.06 20.45 -13.89
CA ASP A 147 -16.07 20.57 -14.94
C ASP A 147 -15.65 19.86 -16.26
N GLY A 148 -16.64 19.41 -17.03
CA GLY A 148 -16.51 18.38 -18.07
C GLY A 148 -15.35 18.53 -19.07
N LEU A 149 -14.94 19.75 -19.42
CA LEU A 149 -13.82 19.98 -20.34
C LEU A 149 -12.45 19.65 -19.71
N ALA A 150 -12.26 19.99 -18.44
CA ALA A 150 -11.03 19.68 -17.71
C ALA A 150 -10.88 18.17 -17.49
N ARG A 151 -11.98 17.46 -17.23
CA ARG A 151 -11.98 16.00 -17.12
C ARG A 151 -11.53 15.32 -18.42
N ILE A 152 -12.04 15.75 -19.56
CA ILE A 152 -11.66 15.22 -20.88
C ILE A 152 -10.17 15.51 -21.16
N ALA A 153 -9.72 16.74 -20.87
CA ALA A 153 -8.32 17.14 -21.04
C ALA A 153 -7.37 16.31 -20.16
N SER A 154 -7.73 16.03 -18.90
CA SER A 154 -6.92 15.21 -17.99
C SER A 154 -6.80 13.76 -18.48
N PHE A 155 -7.89 13.15 -18.98
CA PHE A 155 -7.83 11.81 -19.55
C PHE A 155 -7.04 11.76 -20.86
N ALA A 156 -7.20 12.76 -21.72
CA ALA A 156 -6.41 12.88 -22.94
C ALA A 156 -4.91 13.02 -22.61
N ALA A 157 -4.55 13.90 -21.67
CA ALA A 157 -3.17 14.09 -21.23
C ALA A 157 -2.57 12.80 -20.64
N LEU A 158 -3.34 12.05 -19.84
CA LEU A 158 -2.93 10.75 -19.32
C LEU A 158 -2.70 9.74 -20.46
N GLY A 159 -3.65 9.64 -21.41
CA GLY A 159 -3.53 8.75 -22.57
C GLY A 159 -2.31 9.06 -23.43
N PHE A 160 -2.10 10.34 -23.77
CA PHE A 160 -0.92 10.79 -24.50
C PHE A 160 0.38 10.52 -23.73
N SER A 161 0.38 10.69 -22.40
CA SER A 161 1.55 10.39 -21.56
C SER A 161 1.89 8.89 -21.59
N LEU A 162 0.90 8.00 -21.47
CA LEU A 162 1.12 6.55 -21.56
C LEU A 162 1.65 6.14 -22.95
N ILE A 163 1.08 6.69 -24.01
CA ILE A 163 1.55 6.44 -25.39
C ILE A 163 2.99 6.95 -25.56
N GLY A 164 3.29 8.15 -25.08
CA GLY A 164 4.63 8.75 -25.15
C GLY A 164 5.68 7.94 -24.40
N VAL A 165 5.36 7.49 -23.18
CA VAL A 165 6.25 6.62 -22.39
C VAL A 165 6.42 5.25 -23.06
N GLY A 166 5.35 4.66 -23.60
CA GLY A 166 5.42 3.40 -24.34
C GLY A 166 6.30 3.50 -25.59
N TRP A 167 6.11 4.56 -26.38
CA TRP A 167 6.93 4.85 -27.56
C TRP A 167 8.41 5.08 -27.19
N LEU A 168 8.68 5.86 -26.13
CA LEU A 168 10.03 6.09 -25.63
C LEU A 168 10.66 4.75 -25.19
N TYR A 169 9.93 3.93 -24.46
CA TYR A 169 10.43 2.62 -24.04
C TYR A 169 10.78 1.74 -25.24
N SER A 170 9.88 1.65 -26.24
CA SER A 170 10.13 0.90 -27.48
C SER A 170 11.29 1.46 -28.31
N ARG A 171 11.55 2.78 -28.26
CA ARG A 171 12.63 3.42 -29.04
C ARG A 171 14.01 3.19 -28.43
N TYR A 172 14.09 3.10 -27.09
CA TYR A 172 15.34 3.05 -26.34
C TYR A 172 15.64 1.68 -25.71
N LEU A 173 14.73 0.69 -25.80
CA LEU A 173 15.07 -0.71 -25.56
C LEU A 173 15.71 -1.28 -26.83
N PRO A 174 17.00 -1.64 -26.81
CA PRO A 174 17.60 -2.42 -27.89
C PRO A 174 16.94 -3.80 -27.91
N ASP A 175 16.63 -4.31 -29.10
CA ASP A 175 16.19 -5.69 -29.27
C ASP A 175 17.20 -6.62 -28.58
N ALA A 176 16.80 -7.22 -27.45
CA ALA A 176 17.58 -8.24 -26.76
C ALA A 176 17.48 -9.60 -27.50
N SER A 177 17.64 -9.56 -28.82
CA SER A 177 17.70 -10.71 -29.71
C SER A 177 18.87 -10.54 -30.68
N ARG A 178 20.07 -10.85 -30.18
CA ARG A 178 21.16 -11.48 -30.93
C ARG A 178 21.88 -12.46 -30.03
#